data_AF-A0A830CYK7-F1
#
_entry.id   AF-A0A830CYK7-F1
#
_cell.length_a   1.000
_cell.length_b   1.000
_cell.length_c   1.000
_cell.angle_alpha   90.00
_cell.angle_beta   90.00
_cell.angle_gamma   90.00
#
_symmetry.space_group_name_H-M   'P 1'
#
loop_
_entity.id
_entity.type
_entity.pdbx_description
1 polymer ?
#
loop_
_entity_poly.entity_id
_entity_poly.type
_entity_poly.pdbx_seq_one_letter_code
_entity_poly.pdbx_strand_id
1 'polypeptide(L)'
;LDFSETVALVGESGSGKSTVISLIERFYNPDSGGILLDGVEIHKFKLGWLRQQMGLMSQELVLFNETIRANIAYGKRGEVSEEEILDALRLRH
;
A
#
# COMPACT_ATOMS: atom_id res chain seq x y z
N LEU A 1 14.05 -3.39 10.20
CA LEU A 1 13.81 -4.04 8.92
C LEU A 1 14.87 -3.52 8.01
N ASP A 2 15.74 -4.40 7.53
CA ASP A 2 16.79 -4.00 6.62
C ASP A 2 16.25 -4.03 5.18
N PHE A 3 17.00 -3.40 4.27
CA PHE A 3 16.61 -3.34 2.88
C PHE A 3 16.54 -4.75 2.28
N SER A 4 15.48 -5.02 1.49
CA SER A 4 15.26 -6.29 0.79
C SER A 4 14.90 -7.51 1.67
N GLU A 5 14.43 -7.29 2.90
CA GLU A 5 13.85 -8.35 3.74
C GLU A 5 12.35 -8.50 3.54
N THR A 6 11.86 -9.74 3.52
CA THR A 6 10.43 -10.04 3.60
C THR A 6 10.06 -10.40 5.03
N VAL A 7 9.13 -9.65 5.62
CA VAL A 7 8.65 -9.89 6.98
C VAL A 7 7.16 -10.23 6.98
N ALA A 8 6.81 -11.28 7.73
CA ALA A 8 5.44 -11.72 7.92
C ALA A 8 4.94 -11.32 9.32
N LEU A 9 3.80 -10.64 9.40
CA LEU A 9 3.09 -10.36 10.64
C LEU A 9 1.91 -11.33 10.79
N VAL A 10 2.03 -12.30 11.69
CA VAL A 10 1.05 -13.39 11.86
C VAL A 10 0.39 -13.32 13.24
N GLY A 11 -0.89 -13.64 13.31
CA GLY A 11 -1.67 -13.67 14.56
C GLY A 11 -3.15 -13.92 14.29
N GLU A 12 -3.92 -14.18 15.34
CA GLU A 12 -5.36 -14.46 15.26
C GLU A 12 -6.18 -13.28 14.72
N SER A 13 -7.41 -13.52 14.27
CA SER A 13 -8.32 -12.44 13.88
C SER A 13 -8.52 -11.47 15.06
N GLY A 14 -8.49 -10.16 14.80
CA GLY A 14 -8.58 -9.15 15.85
C GLY A 14 -7.27 -8.84 16.59
N SER A 15 -6.16 -9.54 16.30
CA SER A 15 -4.85 -9.29 16.94
C SER A 15 -4.19 -7.95 16.57
N GLY A 16 -4.87 -7.08 15.82
CA GLY A 16 -4.36 -5.75 15.44
C GLY A 16 -3.47 -5.68 14.19
N LYS A 17 -3.33 -6.75 13.40
CA LYS A 17 -2.49 -6.75 12.18
C LYS A 17 -2.83 -5.60 11.22
N SER A 18 -4.11 -5.45 10.88
CA SER A 18 -4.59 -4.36 10.02
C SER A 18 -4.43 -2.99 10.66
N THR A 19 -4.48 -2.92 12.01
CA THR A 19 -4.20 -1.68 12.76
C THR A 19 -2.73 -1.27 12.59
N VAL A 20 -1.78 -2.19 12.67
CA VAL A 20 -0.35 -1.90 12.43
C VAL A 20 -0.14 -1.32 11.03
N ILE A 21 -0.71 -1.97 10.01
CA ILE A 21 -0.65 -1.47 8.63
C ILE A 21 -1.28 -0.07 8.53
N SER A 22 -2.43 0.16 9.19
CA SER A 22 -3.10 1.46 9.18
C SER A 22 -2.29 2.59 9.83
N LEU A 23 -1.51 2.28 10.87
CA LEU A 23 -0.61 3.23 11.52
C LEU A 23 0.58 3.58 10.61
N ILE A 24 1.18 2.59 9.95
CA ILE A 24 2.29 2.79 9.00
C ILE A 24 1.83 3.66 7.81
N GLU A 25 0.65 3.39 7.27
CA GLU A 25 0.00 4.16 6.20
C GLU A 25 -0.53 5.54 6.66
N ARG A 26 -0.36 5.86 7.95
CA ARG A 26 -0.85 7.09 8.61
C ARG A 26 -2.33 7.35 8.36
N PHE A 27 -3.16 6.30 8.40
CA PHE A 27 -4.61 6.45 8.55
C PHE A 27 -4.98 6.87 9.98
N TYR A 28 -4.14 6.54 10.95
CA TYR A 28 -4.24 6.97 12.35
C TYR A 28 -2.88 7.46 12.85
N ASN A 29 -2.89 8.23 13.94
CA ASN A 29 -1.68 8.56 14.69
C ASN A 29 -1.52 7.56 15.85
N PRO A 30 -0.28 7.19 16.22
CA PRO A 30 -0.05 6.38 17.42
C PRO A 30 -0.40 7.19 18.67
N ASP A 31 -1.04 6.55 19.65
CA ASP A 31 -1.35 7.18 20.94
C ASP A 31 -0.08 7.39 21.79
N SER A 32 0.93 6.53 21.59
CA SER A 32 2.24 6.61 22.25
C SER A 32 3.33 5.96 21.41
N GLY A 33 4.59 6.31 21.68
CA GLY A 33 5.73 5.86 20.89
C GLY A 33 5.90 6.63 19.57
N GLY A 34 6.65 6.05 18.65
CA GLY A 34 6.97 6.63 17.35
C GLY A 34 7.17 5.56 16.30
N ILE A 35 6.94 5.92 15.03
CA ILE A 35 7.19 5.03 13.88
C ILE A 35 8.22 5.75 13.03
N LEU A 36 9.34 5.08 12.77
CA LEU A 36 10.49 5.67 12.10
C LEU A 36 10.72 4.98 10.75
N LEU A 37 11.02 5.79 9.74
CA LEU A 37 11.58 5.36 8.47
C LEU A 37 13.00 5.94 8.41
N ASP A 38 14.01 5.07 8.35
CA ASP A 38 15.44 5.44 8.37
C ASP A 38 15.83 6.39 9.51
N GLY A 39 15.29 6.13 10.71
CA GLY A 39 15.53 6.96 11.89
C GLY A 39 14.79 8.29 11.91
N VAL A 40 13.96 8.57 10.90
CA VAL A 40 13.12 9.77 10.83
C VAL A 40 11.67 9.38 11.08
N GLU A 41 11.06 10.03 12.06
CA GLU A 41 9.63 9.88 12.35
C GLU A 41 8.74 10.07 11.12
N ILE A 42 7.85 9.11 10.84
CA ILE A 42 7.06 9.07 9.61
C ILE A 42 6.11 10.27 9.44
N HIS A 43 5.75 10.93 10.55
CA HIS A 43 4.88 12.10 10.54
C HIS A 43 5.57 13.34 9.94
N LYS A 44 6.90 13.36 9.91
CA LYS A 44 7.71 14.45 9.33
C LYS A 44 7.69 14.44 7.79
N PHE A 45 7.37 13.31 7.16
CA PHE A 45 7.24 13.24 5.71
C PHE A 45 5.87 13.76 5.24
N LYS A 46 5.84 14.26 3.99
CA LYS A 46 4.57 14.54 3.31
C LYS A 46 3.80 13.24 3.11
N LEU A 47 2.52 13.22 3.49
CA LEU A 47 1.69 12.00 3.44
C LEU A 47 1.68 11.34 2.05
N GLY A 48 1.54 12.16 0.99
CA GLY A 48 1.55 11.66 -0.38
C GLY A 48 2.89 11.04 -0.80
N TRP A 49 4.01 11.55 -0.30
CA TRP A 49 5.33 10.97 -0.58
C TRP A 49 5.51 9.65 0.17
N LEU A 50 5.13 9.60 1.45
CA LEU A 50 5.23 8.38 2.26
C LEU A 50 4.46 7.24 1.60
N ARG A 51 3.19 7.47 1.23
CA ARG A 51 2.35 6.47 0.57
C ARG A 51 2.82 6.07 -0.83
N GLN A 52 3.57 6.91 -1.53
CA GLN A 52 4.20 6.54 -2.80
C GLN A 52 5.34 5.53 -2.62
N GLN A 53 5.91 5.40 -1.41
CA GLN A 53 6.95 4.41 -1.13
C GLN A 53 6.36 3.03 -0.80
N MET A 54 5.03 2.88 -0.76
CA MET A 54 4.36 1.68 -0.28
C MET A 54 3.35 1.16 -1.32
N GLY A 55 3.36 -0.16 -1.53
CA GLY A 55 2.30 -0.87 -2.24
C GLY A 55 1.45 -1.64 -1.24
N LEU A 56 0.18 -1.27 -1.10
CA LEU A 56 -0.77 -1.94 -0.22
C LEU A 56 -1.75 -2.78 -1.03
N MET A 57 -1.83 -4.08 -0.74
CA MET A 57 -2.89 -4.95 -1.26
C MET A 57 -3.99 -5.10 -0.20
N SER A 58 -5.19 -4.63 -0.53
CA SER A 58 -6.36 -4.74 0.34
C SER A 58 -6.79 -6.21 0.51
N GLN A 59 -7.34 -6.54 1.68
CA GLN A 59 -7.98 -7.85 1.93
C GLN A 59 -9.24 -8.02 1.09
N GLU A 60 -9.98 -6.93 0.86
CA GLU A 60 -11.17 -6.91 0.01
C GLU A 60 -10.85 -6.26 -1.33
N LEU A 61 -11.22 -6.92 -2.43
CA LEU A 61 -11.10 -6.39 -3.77
C LEU A 61 -12.23 -5.40 -4.03
N VAL A 62 -11.86 -4.15 -4.32
CA VAL A 62 -12.81 -3.14 -4.77
C VAL A 62 -12.73 -3.05 -6.29
N LEU A 63 -13.81 -3.43 -6.96
CA LEU A 63 -13.99 -3.23 -8.40
C LEU A 63 -15.08 -2.19 -8.62
N PHE A 64 -14.77 -1.21 -9.46
CA PHE A 64 -15.75 -0.25 -9.94
C PHE A 64 -16.61 -0.92 -11.03
N ASN A 65 -17.89 -0.53 -11.11
CA ASN A 65 -18.80 -0.94 -12.19
C ASN A 65 -18.42 -0.25 -13.50
N GLU A 66 -17.25 -0.62 -14.00
CA GLU A 66 -16.52 -0.01 -15.11
C GLU A 66 -15.79 -1.12 -15.88
N THR A 67 -15.19 -0.77 -17.02
CA THR A 67 -14.41 -1.76 -17.78
C THR A 67 -13.22 -2.31 -17.00
N ILE A 68 -12.76 -3.52 -17.34
CA ILE A 68 -11.54 -4.12 -16.77
C ILE A 68 -10.35 -3.17 -16.97
N ARG A 69 -10.23 -2.59 -18.17
CA ARG A 69 -9.25 -1.56 -18.51
C ARG A 69 -9.27 -0.39 -17.54
N ALA A 70 -10.45 0.15 -17.25
CA ALA A 70 -10.59 1.28 -16.32
C ALA A 70 -10.19 0.90 -14.89
N ASN A 71 -10.56 -0.30 -14.43
CA ASN A 71 -10.15 -0.80 -13.12
C ASN A 71 -8.64 -1.01 -13.00
N ILE A 72 -7.96 -1.46 -14.07
CA ILE A 72 -6.49 -1.60 -14.10
C ILE A 72 -5.82 -0.23 -14.13
N ALA A 73 -6.27 0.66 -15.03
CA ALA A 73 -5.71 1.99 -15.19
C ALA A 73 -5.84 2.85 -13.92
N TYR A 74 -6.89 2.62 -13.12
CA TYR A 74 -7.10 3.30 -11.83
C TYR A 74 -5.91 3.15 -10.86
N GLY A 75 -5.18 2.03 -10.92
CA GLY A 75 -4.03 1.77 -10.06
C GLY A 75 -2.81 2.67 -10.33
N LYS A 76 -2.79 3.40 -11.45
CA LYS A 76 -1.67 4.24 -11.87
C LYS A 76 -2.09 5.70 -12.01
N ARG A 77 -1.20 6.61 -11.60
CA ARG A 77 -1.41 8.05 -11.79
C ARG A 77 -0.99 8.45 -13.21
N GLY A 78 -1.84 9.22 -13.88
CA GLY A 78 -1.57 9.76 -15.22
C GLY A 78 -2.22 8.92 -16.32
N GLU A 79 -1.84 9.22 -17.56
CA GLU A 79 -2.27 8.44 -18.72
C GLU A 79 -1.64 7.05 -18.67
N VAL A 80 -2.45 6.03 -18.98
CA VAL A 80 -2.03 4.62 -19.00
C VAL A 80 -2.14 4.13 -20.43
N SER A 81 -1.03 3.67 -21.00
CA SER A 81 -0.99 3.16 -22.37
C SER A 81 -1.58 1.75 -22.46
N GLU A 82 -1.99 1.34 -23.66
CA GLU A 82 -2.46 -0.04 -23.88
C GLU A 82 -1.38 -1.08 -23.55
N GLU A 83 -0.12 -0.77 -23.83
CA GLU A 83 1.02 -1.66 -23.53
C GLU A 83 1.14 -1.92 -22.01
N GLU A 84 1.00 -0.86 -21.20
CA GLU A 84 1.05 -0.97 -19.74
C GLU A 84 -0.11 -1.81 -19.18
N ILE A 85 -1.28 -1.71 -19.79
CA ILE A 85 -2.44 -2.54 -19.41
C ILE A 85 -2.18 -4.01 -19.75
N LEU A 86 -1.64 -4.29 -20.94
CA LEU A 86 -1.32 -5.65 -21.35
C LEU A 86 -0.23 -6.26 -20.47
N ASP A 87 0.77 -5.47 -20.07
CA ASP A 87 1.82 -5.94 -19.17
C ASP A 87 1.29 -6.24 -17.76
N ALA A 88 0.40 -5.39 -17.23
CA ALA A 88 -0.27 -5.66 -15.95
C ALA A 88 -1.08 -6.98 -15.98
N LEU A 89 -1.67 -7.33 -17.13
CA LEU A 89 -2.39 -8.60 -17.31
C LEU A 89 -1.43 -9.80 -17.43
N ARG A 90 -0.25 -9.63 -18.05
CA ARG A 90 0.76 -10.70 -18.22
C ARG A 90 1.51 -11.04 -16.94
N LEU A 91 1.72 -10.05 -16.07
CA LEU A 91 2.39 -10.23 -14.78
C LEU A 91 1.57 -11.10 -13.80
N ARG A 92 0.31 -11.39 -14.09
CA ARG A 92 -0.52 -12.35 -13.35
C ARG A 92 -0.28 -13.78 -13.86
N HIS A 93 0.81 -14.39 -13.41
CA HIS A 93 1.00 -15.84 -13.35
C HIS A 93 1.40 -16.23 -11.93
#